data_AF-A0A382VSF4-F1
#
_entry.id   AF-A0A382VSF4-F1
#
_cell.length_a   1.000
_cell.length_b   1.000
_cell.length_c   1.000
_cell.angle_alpha   90.00
_cell.angle_beta   90.00
_cell.angle_gamma   90.00
#
_symmetry.space_group_name_H-M   'P 1'
#
loop_
_entity.id
_entity.type
_entity.pdbx_description
1 polymer ?
#
loop_
_entity_poly.entity_id
_entity_poly.type
_entity_poly.pdbx_seq_one_letter_code
_entity_poly.pdbx_strand_id
1 'polypeptide(L)'
;LFAIFFIILIFNTAFGEDEPADIWKDKKNQNEQNNESDNEKDITIESPIISEDVSKIIIKIDDNKIEDSTRSVVGIFDPEENNFNLNMWLNSDGKDIKNVLKRINKLKLSKLSEDLLFQILFTNAYSPKINLNSEEFLKIKINWLIEKNRIQDLEVLLKKNPEVGQSSKALKFLIDEYLSSADIKSACEKINFIDRELQNSYLEKFTIYCLIHNDRKDEAQLIFDIIKDRGFKDKFFEDKINFLLGITDSTEQKILDNNLFNFYLSHITIDNIQYEPNDTTD
;
A
#
# COMPACT_ATOMS: atom_id res chain seq x y z
N LEU A 1 -58.56 35.22 26.06
CA LEU A 1 -58.93 35.37 27.49
C LEU A 1 -59.05 33.97 28.08
N PHE A 2 -58.25 33.68 29.11
CA PHE A 2 -58.19 32.45 29.92
C PHE A 2 -57.78 31.13 29.23
N ALA A 3 -57.04 30.21 29.84
CA ALA A 3 -56.05 30.28 30.90
C ALA A 3 -55.31 28.92 30.95
N ILE A 4 -54.04 29.01 31.33
CA ILE A 4 -53.08 27.96 31.70
C ILE A 4 -53.60 27.02 32.80
N PHE A 5 -53.29 25.72 32.70
CA PHE A 5 -52.76 24.84 33.79
C PHE A 5 -52.41 23.46 33.17
N PHE A 6 -51.15 23.08 32.89
CA PHE A 6 -50.05 22.58 33.74
C PHE A 6 -50.39 21.36 34.64
N ILE A 7 -49.66 20.25 34.44
CA ILE A 7 -49.14 19.25 35.42
C ILE A 7 -48.60 18.07 34.57
N ILE A 8 -47.31 18.10 34.22
CA ILE A 8 -46.20 17.35 34.85
C ILE A 8 -46.26 15.84 34.56
N LEU A 9 -45.55 15.42 33.50
CA LEU A 9 -45.01 14.05 33.38
C LEU A 9 -43.49 14.17 33.57
N ILE A 10 -43.07 13.85 34.78
CA ILE A 10 -41.68 13.87 35.21
C ILE A 10 -40.97 12.70 34.51
N PHE A 11 -39.87 13.05 33.87
CA PHE A 11 -38.85 12.17 33.34
C PHE A 11 -38.45 11.11 34.37
N ASN A 12 -38.69 9.84 34.06
CA ASN A 12 -37.94 8.72 34.63
C ASN A 12 -36.93 8.26 33.58
N THR A 13 -35.87 9.07 33.39
CA THR A 13 -34.61 8.55 32.84
C THR A 13 -33.72 8.28 34.04
N ALA A 14 -33.71 7.03 34.50
CA ALA A 14 -32.65 6.55 35.36
C ALA A 14 -31.35 6.58 34.55
N PHE A 15 -30.59 7.67 34.69
CA PHE A 15 -29.19 7.70 34.29
C PHE A 15 -28.42 6.84 35.28
N GLY A 16 -28.10 5.61 34.89
CA GLY A 16 -26.98 4.87 35.47
C GLY A 16 -25.71 5.50 34.93
N GLU A 17 -25.14 6.42 35.70
CA GLU A 17 -23.84 7.02 35.43
C GLU A 17 -22.77 6.08 36.01
N ASP A 18 -22.43 5.04 35.25
CA ASP A 18 -21.19 4.29 35.51
C ASP A 18 -20.04 5.17 35.00
N GLU A 19 -19.44 5.95 35.90
CA GLU A 19 -18.14 6.58 35.63
C GLU A 19 -17.12 5.49 35.27
N PRO A 20 -16.44 5.57 34.11
CA PRO A 20 -15.36 4.65 33.81
C PRO A 20 -14.28 4.83 34.88
N ALA A 21 -13.87 3.73 35.51
CA ALA A 21 -12.79 3.74 36.49
C ALA A 21 -11.53 4.36 35.85
N ASP A 22 -11.11 5.53 36.36
CA ASP A 22 -9.86 6.17 35.97
C ASP A 22 -8.68 5.38 36.54
N ILE A 23 -8.16 4.47 35.71
CA ILE A 23 -7.00 3.61 36.00
C ILE A 23 -5.67 4.38 36.00
N TRP A 24 -5.68 5.69 35.69
CA TRP A 24 -4.49 6.53 35.52
C TRP A 24 -4.28 7.53 36.67
N LYS A 25 -4.79 7.24 37.87
CA LYS A 25 -4.34 7.96 39.07
C LYS A 25 -2.93 7.54 39.46
N ASP A 26 -1.99 8.40 39.07
CA ASP A 26 -0.57 8.41 39.43
C ASP A 26 -0.28 7.94 40.87
N LYS A 27 0.34 6.75 40.99
CA LYS A 27 1.08 6.36 42.19
C LYS A 27 2.46 7.01 42.16
N LYS A 28 2.62 8.08 42.93
CA LYS A 28 3.93 8.66 43.27
C LYS A 28 4.81 7.62 43.99
N ASN A 29 5.98 7.39 43.39
CA ASN A 29 7.28 7.02 43.99
C ASN A 29 7.30 6.21 45.30
N GLN A 30 7.57 4.91 45.17
CA GLN A 30 8.48 4.19 46.06
C GLN A 30 9.43 3.34 45.19
N ASN A 31 10.59 3.89 44.87
CA ASN A 31 11.73 3.11 44.38
C ASN A 31 12.38 2.44 45.59
N GLU A 32 11.92 1.24 45.93
CA GLU A 32 12.77 0.26 46.61
C GLU A 32 13.36 -0.67 45.55
N GLN A 33 14.67 -0.59 45.45
CA GLN A 33 15.52 -1.34 44.56
C GLN A 33 15.64 -2.77 45.09
N ASN A 34 14.84 -3.70 44.56
CA ASN A 34 15.06 -5.14 44.75
C ASN A 34 15.52 -5.76 43.43
N ASN A 35 16.82 -6.03 43.37
CA ASN A 35 17.40 -6.98 42.41
C ASN A 35 16.95 -8.39 42.82
N GLU A 36 15.89 -8.90 42.21
CA GLU A 36 15.62 -10.34 42.16
C GLU A 36 15.83 -10.84 40.74
N SER A 37 16.73 -11.81 40.64
CA SER A 37 17.09 -12.56 39.45
C SER A 37 15.87 -13.09 38.70
N ASP A 38 15.88 -12.93 37.37
CA ASP A 38 15.02 -13.62 36.42
C ASP A 38 14.97 -15.13 36.73
N ASN A 39 13.88 -15.54 37.37
CA ASN A 39 13.47 -16.94 37.40
C ASN A 39 12.36 -17.07 36.34
N GLU A 40 12.68 -17.81 35.27
CA GLU A 40 11.72 -18.34 34.29
C GLU A 40 10.46 -18.84 35.02
N LYS A 41 9.32 -18.20 34.79
CA LYS A 41 8.02 -18.74 35.20
C LYS A 41 7.49 -19.59 34.06
N ASP A 42 7.72 -20.90 34.17
CA ASP A 42 7.14 -21.91 33.30
C ASP A 42 5.60 -21.88 33.45
N ILE A 43 4.88 -21.35 32.46
CA ILE A 43 3.41 -21.33 32.48
C ILE A 43 2.94 -22.66 31.89
N THR A 44 2.53 -23.58 32.76
CA THR A 44 1.93 -24.85 32.32
C THR A 44 0.44 -24.64 32.06
N ILE A 45 0.02 -24.76 30.79
CA ILE A 45 -1.40 -24.81 30.43
C ILE A 45 -1.78 -26.29 30.30
N GLU A 46 -2.53 -26.81 31.28
CA GLU A 46 -3.09 -28.16 31.20
C GLU A 46 -4.40 -28.12 30.40
N SER A 47 -4.37 -28.67 29.19
CA SER A 47 -5.58 -28.97 28.42
C SER A 47 -6.20 -30.26 28.99
N PRO A 48 -7.45 -30.25 29.47
CA PRO A 48 -8.12 -31.49 29.79
C PRO A 48 -8.55 -32.12 28.47
N ILE A 49 -8.09 -33.35 28.21
CA ILE A 49 -8.68 -34.41 27.35
C ILE A 49 -7.68 -35.01 26.32
N ILE A 50 -7.22 -36.22 26.69
CA ILE A 50 -6.89 -37.44 25.90
C ILE A 50 -5.42 -37.80 25.55
N SER A 51 -5.10 -38.99 26.08
CA SER A 51 -4.13 -40.05 25.76
C SER A 51 -2.63 -39.80 25.90
N GLU A 52 -2.07 -40.60 26.80
CA GLU A 52 -0.65 -40.96 26.96
C GLU A 52 -0.02 -41.33 25.62
N ASP A 53 0.82 -40.42 25.11
CA ASP A 53 2.12 -40.65 24.46
C ASP A 53 2.37 -39.54 23.43
N VAL A 54 2.54 -38.30 23.91
CA VAL A 54 3.06 -37.20 23.11
C VAL A 54 4.11 -36.50 23.96
N SER A 55 5.37 -36.61 23.54
CA SER A 55 6.46 -35.77 24.02
C SER A 55 5.96 -34.33 24.18
N LYS A 56 6.02 -33.79 25.41
CA LYS A 56 5.67 -32.39 25.69
C LYS A 56 6.32 -31.51 24.64
N ILE A 57 5.53 -30.96 23.73
CA ILE A 57 5.98 -29.92 22.82
C ILE A 57 6.16 -28.69 23.70
N ILE A 58 7.39 -28.47 24.17
CA ILE A 58 7.77 -27.24 24.84
C ILE A 58 7.89 -26.20 23.72
N ILE A 59 6.81 -25.46 23.47
CA ILE A 59 6.86 -24.27 22.63
C ILE A 59 7.63 -23.23 23.42
N LYS A 60 8.94 -23.10 23.16
CA LYS A 60 9.72 -21.98 23.65
C LYS A 60 9.34 -20.77 22.81
N ILE A 61 8.39 -19.99 23.30
CA ILE A 61 8.15 -18.64 22.81
C ILE A 61 9.32 -17.81 23.32
N ASP A 62 10.22 -17.45 22.40
CA ASP A 62 11.31 -16.55 22.72
C ASP A 62 10.72 -15.13 22.76
N ASP A 63 10.30 -14.68 23.95
CA ASP A 63 9.84 -13.31 24.21
C ASP A 63 11.00 -12.28 24.14
N ASN A 64 12.19 -12.69 23.68
CA ASN A 64 13.31 -11.81 23.42
C ASN A 64 12.97 -10.85 22.28
N LYS A 65 12.39 -9.69 22.66
CA LYS A 65 12.17 -8.48 21.84
C LYS A 65 11.55 -8.78 20.48
N ILE A 66 10.32 -8.30 20.27
CA ILE A 66 9.80 -8.05 18.92
C ILE A 66 10.89 -7.29 18.15
N GLU A 67 11.61 -8.02 17.30
CA GLU A 67 12.78 -7.53 16.58
C GLU A 67 12.24 -6.53 15.56
N ASP A 68 12.25 -5.25 15.93
CA ASP A 68 12.07 -4.13 15.03
C ASP A 68 10.72 -4.19 14.27
N SER A 69 9.68 -3.56 14.83
CA SER A 69 8.36 -3.39 14.21
C SER A 69 8.38 -2.65 12.85
N THR A 70 9.56 -2.37 12.29
CA THR A 70 9.80 -1.73 11.00
C THR A 70 9.98 -2.71 9.84
N ARG A 71 10.18 -4.02 10.10
CA ARG A 71 10.42 -5.00 9.01
C ARG A 71 9.12 -5.64 8.55
N SER A 72 8.63 -5.19 7.40
CA SER A 72 7.46 -5.81 6.77
C SER A 72 7.78 -7.15 6.10
N VAL A 73 6.81 -8.05 6.15
CA VAL A 73 6.84 -9.34 5.45
C VAL A 73 6.14 -9.14 4.12
N VAL A 74 6.91 -9.23 3.02
CA VAL A 74 6.41 -8.94 1.67
C VAL A 74 6.42 -10.19 0.80
N GLY A 75 5.27 -10.57 0.25
CA GLY A 75 5.19 -11.66 -0.73
C GLY A 75 3.78 -11.95 -1.27
N ILE A 76 3.68 -13.04 -2.02
CA ILE A 76 2.47 -13.56 -2.67
C ILE A 76 2.13 -14.94 -2.11
N PHE A 77 3.13 -15.80 -1.91
CA PHE A 77 2.95 -17.20 -1.50
C PHE A 77 3.12 -17.40 0.00
N ASP A 78 2.38 -18.36 0.54
CA ASP A 78 2.61 -18.87 1.88
C ASP A 78 3.96 -19.62 1.92
N PRO A 79 4.84 -19.38 2.92
CA PRO A 79 6.10 -20.12 3.03
C PRO A 79 5.91 -21.62 3.14
N GLU A 80 4.86 -22.08 3.83
CA GLU A 80 4.62 -23.51 4.04
C GLU A 80 4.32 -24.24 2.73
N GLU A 81 3.65 -23.58 1.77
CA GLU A 81 3.35 -24.13 0.43
C GLU A 81 4.62 -24.56 -0.34
N ASN A 82 5.76 -23.95 -0.03
CA ASN A 82 7.02 -24.16 -0.73
C ASN A 82 8.15 -24.69 0.19
N ASN A 83 7.80 -25.22 1.37
CA ASN A 83 8.76 -25.68 2.40
C ASN A 83 9.80 -24.61 2.79
N PHE A 84 9.38 -23.35 2.80
CA PHE A 84 10.17 -22.21 3.28
C PHE A 84 9.68 -21.74 4.65
N ASN A 85 10.38 -20.76 5.22
CA ASN A 85 9.97 -20.07 6.43
C ASN A 85 10.13 -18.56 6.26
N LEU A 86 9.49 -17.77 7.13
CA LEU A 86 9.53 -16.30 7.08
C LEU A 86 10.96 -15.73 7.16
N ASN A 87 11.90 -16.48 7.74
CA ASN A 87 13.29 -16.07 7.95
C ASN A 87 14.22 -16.45 6.80
N MET A 88 13.71 -17.00 5.69
CA MET A 88 14.54 -17.54 4.59
C MET A 88 15.56 -16.54 4.04
N TRP A 89 15.25 -15.24 4.05
CA TRP A 89 16.15 -14.17 3.61
C TRP A 89 16.87 -13.45 4.75
N LEU A 90 16.43 -13.60 5.99
CA LEU A 90 16.80 -12.74 7.12
C LEU A 90 18.31 -12.65 7.35
N ASN A 91 18.99 -13.80 7.25
CA ASN A 91 20.42 -13.95 7.48
C ASN A 91 21.26 -13.91 6.19
N SER A 92 20.65 -13.59 5.04
CA SER A 92 21.38 -13.44 3.78
C SER A 92 22.08 -12.09 3.69
N ASP A 93 23.19 -12.02 2.95
CA ASP A 93 23.80 -10.75 2.57
C ASP A 93 23.12 -10.18 1.31
N GLY A 94 22.55 -9.00 1.44
CA GLY A 94 21.92 -8.25 0.36
C GLY A 94 22.81 -8.02 -0.87
N LYS A 95 24.13 -7.91 -0.69
CA LYS A 95 25.10 -7.77 -1.78
C LYS A 95 25.15 -9.04 -2.62
N ASP A 96 25.11 -10.21 -1.98
CA ASP A 96 25.11 -11.49 -2.69
C ASP A 96 23.81 -11.69 -3.46
N ILE A 97 22.67 -11.35 -2.86
CA ILE A 97 21.36 -11.35 -3.55
C ILE A 97 21.40 -10.46 -4.80
N LYS A 98 21.84 -9.20 -4.66
CA LYS A 98 21.97 -8.26 -5.78
C LYS A 98 22.89 -8.82 -6.88
N ASN A 99 24.02 -9.43 -6.52
CA ASN A 99 24.97 -10.00 -7.48
C ASN A 99 24.41 -11.24 -8.20
N VAL A 100 23.75 -12.14 -7.47
CA VAL A 100 23.14 -13.35 -8.01
C VAL A 100 22.02 -12.99 -8.99
N LEU A 101 21.11 -12.09 -8.60
CA LEU A 101 20.03 -11.63 -9.49
C LEU A 101 20.58 -10.94 -10.74
N LYS A 102 21.61 -10.09 -10.59
CA LYS A 102 22.27 -9.46 -11.75
C LYS A 102 22.87 -10.47 -12.73
N ARG A 103 23.40 -11.59 -12.23
CA ARG A 103 23.91 -12.68 -13.08
C ARG A 103 22.77 -13.44 -13.74
N ILE A 104 21.71 -13.75 -13.00
CA ILE A 104 20.52 -14.44 -13.50
C ILE A 104 19.85 -13.64 -14.62
N ASN A 105 19.71 -12.31 -14.47
CA ASN A 105 19.08 -11.45 -15.48
C ASN A 105 19.82 -11.42 -16.83
N LYS A 106 21.08 -11.88 -16.89
CA LYS A 106 21.84 -12.02 -18.15
C LYS A 106 21.58 -13.35 -18.85
N LEU A 107 20.90 -14.28 -18.20
CA LEU A 107 20.65 -15.62 -18.69
C LEU A 107 19.23 -15.72 -19.25
N LYS A 108 19.08 -16.49 -20.33
CA LYS A 108 17.77 -16.96 -20.77
C LYS A 108 17.37 -18.17 -19.93
N LEU A 109 16.57 -17.93 -18.88
CA LEU A 109 16.09 -19.00 -18.01
C LEU A 109 15.12 -19.93 -18.76
N SER A 110 15.11 -21.20 -18.36
CA SER A 110 14.02 -22.11 -18.70
C SER A 110 12.75 -21.69 -17.96
N LYS A 111 11.58 -22.09 -18.46
CA LYS A 111 10.29 -21.82 -17.79
C LYS A 111 10.29 -22.32 -16.34
N LEU A 112 10.76 -23.54 -16.11
CA LEU A 112 10.89 -24.11 -14.77
C LEU A 112 11.79 -23.27 -13.85
N SER A 113 12.93 -22.79 -14.36
CA SER A 113 13.87 -21.99 -13.57
C SER A 113 13.32 -20.60 -13.24
N GLU A 114 12.56 -20.00 -14.15
CA GLU A 114 11.89 -18.72 -13.95
C GLU A 114 10.73 -18.84 -12.95
N ASP A 115 9.95 -19.91 -13.03
CA ASP A 115 8.87 -20.20 -12.08
C ASP A 115 9.43 -20.49 -10.68
N LEU A 116 10.55 -21.22 -10.58
CA LEU A 116 11.23 -21.43 -9.31
C LEU A 116 11.76 -20.12 -8.71
N LEU A 117 12.40 -19.27 -9.52
CA LEU A 117 12.88 -17.96 -9.05
C LEU A 117 11.72 -17.09 -8.57
N PHE A 118 10.60 -17.12 -9.27
CA PHE A 118 9.38 -16.43 -8.87
C PHE A 118 8.86 -16.93 -7.51
N GLN A 119 8.73 -18.24 -7.33
CA GLN A 119 8.31 -18.81 -6.03
C GLN A 119 9.26 -18.36 -4.91
N ILE A 120 10.57 -18.44 -5.12
CA ILE A 120 11.58 -18.07 -4.13
C ILE A 120 11.53 -16.57 -3.78
N LEU A 121 11.44 -15.68 -4.77
CA LEU A 121 11.43 -14.24 -4.54
C LEU A 121 10.12 -13.73 -3.91
N PHE A 122 9.00 -14.37 -4.26
CA PHE A 122 7.66 -13.92 -3.90
C PHE A 122 7.00 -14.80 -2.83
N THR A 123 7.74 -15.69 -2.18
CA THR A 123 7.30 -16.25 -0.90
C THR A 123 7.33 -15.18 0.18
N ASN A 124 6.30 -15.13 1.04
CA ASN A 124 6.23 -14.21 2.17
C ASN A 124 7.43 -14.40 3.09
N ALA A 125 8.25 -13.37 3.27
CA ALA A 125 9.41 -13.44 4.13
C ALA A 125 9.86 -12.04 4.55
N TYR A 126 10.57 -11.98 5.68
CA TYR A 126 11.31 -10.79 6.07
C TYR A 126 12.41 -10.50 5.05
N SER A 127 12.74 -9.21 4.87
CA SER A 127 13.92 -8.84 4.07
C SER A 127 15.22 -9.28 4.76
N PRO A 128 16.34 -9.34 4.02
CA PRO A 128 17.66 -9.45 4.63
C PRO A 128 17.92 -8.36 5.68
N LYS A 129 18.73 -8.68 6.68
CA LYS A 129 19.20 -7.69 7.69
C LYS A 129 20.43 -6.89 7.24
N ILE A 130 21.22 -7.44 6.30
CA ILE A 130 22.55 -6.93 5.95
C ILE A 130 22.56 -6.48 4.48
N ASN A 131 23.05 -5.26 4.20
CA ASN A 131 23.29 -4.71 2.84
C ASN A 131 22.08 -4.63 1.87
N LEU A 132 20.86 -4.88 2.36
CA LEU A 132 19.61 -4.73 1.61
C LEU A 132 18.46 -4.52 2.60
N ASN A 133 17.86 -3.34 2.61
CA ASN A 133 16.69 -3.06 3.47
C ASN A 133 15.36 -3.48 2.80
N SER A 134 14.26 -3.41 3.54
CA SER A 134 12.92 -3.83 3.05
C SER A 134 12.48 -3.08 1.79
N GLU A 135 12.69 -1.75 1.75
CA GLU A 135 12.30 -0.92 0.60
C GLU A 135 13.11 -1.27 -0.67
N GLU A 136 14.42 -1.41 -0.53
CA GLU A 136 15.30 -1.83 -1.62
C GLU A 136 14.95 -3.24 -2.10
N PHE A 137 14.60 -4.15 -1.19
CA PHE A 137 14.24 -5.51 -1.56
C PHE A 137 12.89 -5.55 -2.27
N LEU A 138 11.90 -4.80 -1.78
CA LEU A 138 10.62 -4.62 -2.43
C LEU A 138 10.79 -4.02 -3.85
N LYS A 139 11.67 -3.03 -4.01
CA LYS A 139 12.00 -2.45 -5.31
C LYS A 139 12.57 -3.48 -6.29
N ILE A 140 13.41 -4.41 -5.81
CA ILE A 140 13.90 -5.53 -6.63
C ILE A 140 12.73 -6.41 -7.08
N LYS A 141 11.83 -6.80 -6.18
CA LYS A 141 10.65 -7.61 -6.49
C LYS A 141 9.75 -6.93 -7.53
N ILE A 142 9.39 -5.66 -7.30
CA ILE A 142 8.57 -4.87 -8.24
C ILE A 142 9.23 -4.78 -9.62
N ASN A 143 10.51 -4.42 -9.66
CA ASN A 143 11.23 -4.31 -10.94
C ASN A 143 11.24 -5.65 -11.69
N TRP A 144 11.44 -6.75 -10.98
CA TRP A 144 11.43 -8.08 -11.58
C TRP A 144 10.06 -8.42 -12.20
N LEU A 145 8.94 -8.12 -11.51
CA LEU A 145 7.60 -8.34 -12.08
C LEU A 145 7.35 -7.49 -13.33
N ILE A 146 7.75 -6.22 -13.30
CA ILE A 146 7.62 -5.30 -14.44
C ILE A 146 8.45 -5.79 -15.63
N GLU A 147 9.74 -6.10 -15.41
CA GLU A 147 10.65 -6.59 -16.45
C GLU A 147 10.18 -7.90 -17.10
N LYS A 148 9.41 -8.71 -16.35
CA LYS A 148 8.83 -9.97 -16.82
C LYS A 148 7.40 -9.85 -17.32
N ASN A 149 6.86 -8.63 -17.40
CA ASN A 149 5.48 -8.35 -17.78
C ASN A 149 4.44 -9.17 -16.98
N ARG A 150 4.67 -9.33 -15.67
CA ARG A 150 3.81 -10.09 -14.76
C ARG A 150 2.83 -9.18 -14.05
N ILE A 151 1.96 -8.56 -14.85
CA ILE A 151 1.01 -7.52 -14.41
C ILE A 151 0.08 -8.04 -13.30
N GLN A 152 -0.51 -9.23 -13.50
CA GLN A 152 -1.44 -9.81 -12.52
C GLN A 152 -0.76 -10.14 -11.19
N ASP A 153 0.48 -10.62 -11.23
CA ASP A 153 1.23 -10.93 -10.01
C ASP A 153 1.63 -9.64 -9.27
N LEU A 154 1.91 -8.55 -10.00
CA LEU A 154 2.14 -7.23 -9.40
C LEU A 154 0.87 -6.69 -8.73
N GLU A 155 -0.31 -6.90 -9.34
CA GLU A 155 -1.57 -6.58 -8.68
C GLU A 155 -1.80 -7.39 -7.41
N VAL A 156 -1.52 -8.70 -7.44
CA VAL A 156 -1.67 -9.56 -6.27
C VAL A 156 -0.70 -9.13 -5.17
N LEU A 157 0.54 -8.81 -5.52
CA LEU A 157 1.53 -8.27 -4.58
C LEU A 157 1.00 -6.98 -3.95
N LEU A 158 0.51 -6.03 -4.75
CA LEU A 158 -0.06 -4.76 -4.27
C LEU A 158 -1.26 -4.97 -3.34
N LYS A 159 -2.18 -5.88 -3.69
CA LYS A 159 -3.38 -6.17 -2.89
C LYS A 159 -3.05 -6.83 -1.55
N LYS A 160 -2.04 -7.70 -1.52
CA LYS A 160 -1.65 -8.45 -0.32
C LYS A 160 -0.73 -7.65 0.61
N ASN A 161 -0.02 -6.64 0.10
CA ASN A 161 1.03 -5.93 0.84
C ASN A 161 0.85 -4.42 0.67
N PRO A 162 0.22 -3.72 1.64
CA PRO A 162 -0.07 -2.28 1.55
C PRO A 162 1.17 -1.41 1.30
N GLU A 163 2.35 -1.81 1.80
CA GLU A 163 3.62 -1.09 1.58
C GLU A 163 4.01 -0.97 0.10
N VAL A 164 3.49 -1.83 -0.78
CA VAL A 164 3.69 -1.72 -2.24
C VAL A 164 3.06 -0.44 -2.77
N GLY A 165 2.01 0.07 -2.10
CA GLY A 165 1.36 1.34 -2.39
C GLY A 165 2.25 2.57 -2.23
N GLN A 166 3.39 2.45 -1.55
CA GLN A 166 4.42 3.50 -1.46
C GLN A 166 5.29 3.55 -2.72
N SER A 167 5.26 2.50 -3.55
CA SER A 167 6.02 2.46 -4.79
C SER A 167 5.29 3.17 -5.92
N SER A 168 5.61 4.45 -6.11
CA SER A 168 5.11 5.22 -7.26
C SER A 168 5.38 4.55 -8.61
N LYS A 169 6.49 3.79 -8.73
CA LYS A 169 6.81 3.02 -9.94
C LYS A 169 5.80 1.90 -10.19
N ALA A 170 5.44 1.11 -9.17
CA ALA A 170 4.48 0.02 -9.33
C ALA A 170 3.10 0.57 -9.72
N LEU A 171 2.64 1.60 -9.02
CA LEU A 171 1.34 2.22 -9.27
C LEU A 171 1.28 2.86 -10.66
N LYS A 172 2.29 3.66 -11.03
CA LYS A 172 2.37 4.27 -12.36
C LYS A 172 2.37 3.20 -13.46
N PHE A 173 3.17 2.14 -13.31
CA PHE A 173 3.21 1.05 -14.29
C PHE A 173 1.83 0.40 -14.46
N LEU A 174 1.17 0.01 -13.37
CA LEU A 174 -0.17 -0.58 -13.46
C LEU A 174 -1.19 0.38 -14.09
N ILE A 175 -1.16 1.66 -13.73
CA ILE A 175 -2.02 2.69 -14.33
C ILE A 175 -1.79 2.76 -15.84
N ASP A 176 -0.53 2.90 -16.27
CA ASP A 176 -0.17 3.01 -17.69
C ASP A 176 -0.57 1.74 -18.46
N GLU A 177 -0.40 0.54 -17.89
CA GLU A 177 -0.85 -0.72 -18.51
C GLU A 177 -2.38 -0.73 -18.76
N TYR A 178 -3.17 -0.32 -17.77
CA TYR A 178 -4.64 -0.26 -17.92
C TYR A 178 -5.10 0.89 -18.83
N LEU A 179 -4.42 2.04 -18.80
CA LEU A 179 -4.67 3.12 -19.75
C LEU A 179 -4.39 2.67 -21.19
N SER A 180 -3.32 1.90 -21.42
CA SER A 180 -2.92 1.45 -22.76
C SER A 180 -3.94 0.49 -23.39
N SER A 181 -4.68 -0.22 -22.55
CA SER A 181 -5.78 -1.12 -22.93
C SER A 181 -7.16 -0.45 -22.91
N ALA A 182 -7.21 0.88 -22.73
CA ALA A 182 -8.43 1.68 -22.58
C ALA A 182 -9.34 1.24 -21.41
N ASP A 183 -8.81 0.49 -20.44
CA ASP A 183 -9.53 0.09 -19.22
C ASP A 183 -9.36 1.14 -18.13
N ILE A 184 -10.02 2.28 -18.33
CA ILE A 184 -9.96 3.44 -17.41
C ILE A 184 -10.46 3.09 -16.02
N LYS A 185 -11.44 2.19 -15.93
CA LYS A 185 -11.99 1.75 -14.65
C LYS A 185 -10.89 1.05 -13.83
N SER A 186 -10.23 0.06 -14.41
CA SER A 186 -9.14 -0.65 -13.74
C SER A 186 -7.97 0.29 -13.41
N ALA A 187 -7.64 1.23 -14.30
CA ALA A 187 -6.62 2.24 -14.03
C ALA A 187 -6.99 3.09 -12.80
N CYS A 188 -8.22 3.61 -12.74
CA CYS A 188 -8.68 4.43 -11.63
C CYS A 188 -8.83 3.67 -10.31
N GLU A 189 -9.07 2.36 -10.32
CA GLU A 189 -9.04 1.56 -9.09
C GLU A 189 -7.66 1.57 -8.41
N LYS A 190 -6.57 1.85 -9.13
CA LYS A 190 -5.22 1.90 -8.55
C LYS A 190 -4.99 3.05 -7.60
N ILE A 191 -5.78 4.13 -7.70
CA ILE A 191 -5.65 5.27 -6.79
C ILE A 191 -5.96 4.88 -5.33
N ASN A 192 -6.76 3.83 -5.12
CA ASN A 192 -7.11 3.33 -3.78
C ASN A 192 -5.91 2.72 -3.04
N PHE A 193 -4.84 2.38 -3.76
CA PHE A 193 -3.61 1.84 -3.18
C PHE A 193 -2.52 2.90 -3.04
N ILE A 194 -2.77 4.16 -3.44
CA ILE A 194 -1.82 5.24 -3.23
C ILE A 194 -1.70 5.50 -1.73
N ASP A 195 -0.47 5.38 -1.23
CA ASP A 195 -0.16 5.78 0.14
C ASP A 195 -0.42 7.29 0.32
N ARG A 196 -1.05 7.68 1.43
CA ARG A 196 -1.43 9.08 1.69
C ARG A 196 -0.22 10.02 1.81
N GLU A 197 0.93 9.49 2.18
CA GLU A 197 2.18 10.23 2.31
C GLU A 197 2.94 10.32 0.97
N LEU A 198 2.51 9.57 -0.06
CA LEU A 198 3.17 9.53 -1.36
C LEU A 198 2.94 10.84 -2.14
N GLN A 199 3.95 11.70 -2.14
CA GLN A 199 3.98 12.89 -2.99
C GLN A 199 4.53 12.53 -4.38
N ASN A 200 3.64 12.40 -5.37
CA ASN A 200 4.02 12.16 -6.75
C ASN A 200 3.08 12.89 -7.71
N SER A 201 3.62 13.85 -8.46
CA SER A 201 2.82 14.71 -9.34
C SER A 201 2.02 13.93 -10.40
N TYR A 202 2.57 12.84 -10.96
CA TYR A 202 1.82 12.02 -11.91
C TYR A 202 0.60 11.36 -11.23
N LEU A 203 0.79 10.75 -10.06
CA LEU A 203 -0.27 10.07 -9.34
C LEU A 203 -1.32 11.04 -8.77
N GLU A 204 -0.91 12.23 -8.31
CA GLU A 204 -1.82 13.29 -7.87
C GLU A 204 -2.71 13.76 -9.04
N LYS A 205 -2.10 14.04 -10.21
CA LYS A 205 -2.85 14.41 -11.42
C LYS A 205 -3.83 13.32 -11.84
N PHE A 206 -3.38 12.06 -11.83
CA PHE A 206 -4.22 10.93 -12.19
C PHE A 206 -5.38 10.74 -11.20
N THR A 207 -5.13 10.95 -9.90
CA THR A 207 -6.15 10.91 -8.84
C THR A 207 -7.24 11.94 -9.07
N ILE A 208 -6.88 13.19 -9.40
CA ILE A 208 -7.84 14.26 -9.72
C ILE A 208 -8.72 13.84 -10.90
N TYR A 209 -8.11 13.35 -11.98
CA TYR A 209 -8.87 12.86 -13.13
C TYR A 209 -9.83 11.72 -12.75
N CYS A 210 -9.38 10.74 -11.97
CA CYS A 210 -10.22 9.63 -11.58
C CYS A 210 -11.37 10.03 -10.66
N LEU A 211 -11.21 11.07 -9.83
CA LEU A 211 -12.32 11.63 -9.08
C LEU A 211 -13.37 12.25 -10.01
N ILE A 212 -12.94 13.00 -11.03
CA ILE A 212 -13.85 13.54 -12.05
C ILE A 212 -14.56 12.43 -12.82
N HIS A 213 -13.81 11.41 -13.26
CA HIS A 213 -14.34 10.25 -13.97
C HIS A 213 -15.43 9.50 -13.17
N ASN A 214 -15.28 9.47 -11.84
CA ASN A 214 -16.22 8.83 -10.92
C ASN A 214 -17.30 9.80 -10.38
N ASP A 215 -17.53 10.93 -11.04
CA ASP A 215 -18.52 11.95 -10.67
C ASP A 215 -18.33 12.58 -9.27
N ARG A 216 -17.09 12.56 -8.76
CA ARG A 216 -16.68 13.18 -7.47
C ARG A 216 -15.98 14.52 -7.72
N LYS A 217 -16.65 15.40 -8.47
CA LYS A 217 -16.05 16.67 -8.94
C LYS A 217 -15.66 17.62 -7.82
N ASP A 218 -16.46 17.71 -6.75
CA ASP A 218 -16.15 18.58 -5.60
C ASP A 218 -14.84 18.17 -4.91
N GLU A 219 -14.60 16.85 -4.76
CA GLU A 219 -13.37 16.32 -4.19
C GLU A 219 -12.18 16.52 -5.14
N ALA A 220 -12.40 16.34 -6.45
CA ALA A 220 -11.39 16.62 -7.45
C ALA A 220 -10.95 18.09 -7.41
N GLN A 221 -11.90 19.02 -7.31
CA GLN A 221 -11.66 20.45 -7.20
C GLN A 221 -10.83 20.77 -5.94
N LEU A 222 -11.21 20.21 -4.79
CA LEU A 222 -10.48 20.42 -3.54
C LEU A 222 -9.02 19.97 -3.65
N ILE A 223 -8.77 18.76 -4.16
CA ILE A 223 -7.40 18.26 -4.32
C ILE A 223 -6.63 19.11 -5.33
N PHE A 224 -7.28 19.51 -6.43
CA PHE A 224 -6.67 20.35 -7.45
C PHE A 224 -6.23 21.71 -6.90
N ASP A 225 -7.07 22.37 -6.08
CA ASP A 225 -6.71 23.63 -5.41
C ASP A 225 -5.55 23.43 -4.42
N ILE A 226 -5.58 22.35 -3.63
CA ILE A 226 -4.50 22.03 -2.68
C ILE A 226 -3.15 21.87 -3.40
N ILE A 227 -3.09 21.15 -4.53
CA ILE A 227 -1.81 20.98 -5.23
C ILE A 227 -1.34 22.29 -5.87
N LYS A 228 -2.24 23.15 -6.34
CA LYS A 228 -1.91 24.49 -6.86
C LYS A 228 -1.32 25.38 -5.78
N ASP A 229 -1.88 25.35 -4.57
CA ASP A 229 -1.37 26.09 -3.42
C ASP A 229 0.03 25.62 -3.00
N ARG A 230 0.36 24.34 -3.20
CA ARG A 230 1.73 23.80 -3.02
C ARG A 230 2.72 24.21 -4.11
N GLY A 231 2.28 24.99 -5.10
CA GLY A 231 3.12 25.50 -6.18
C GLY A 231 3.12 24.64 -7.45
N PHE A 232 2.14 23.73 -7.60
CA PHE A 232 1.92 23.01 -8.86
C PHE A 232 1.68 23.99 -10.02
N LYS A 233 2.36 23.76 -11.14
CA LYS A 233 2.26 24.56 -12.36
C LYS A 233 2.35 23.67 -13.59
N ASP A 234 1.21 23.41 -14.22
CA ASP A 234 1.15 22.70 -15.49
C ASP A 234 -0.06 23.20 -16.27
N LYS A 235 0.18 24.18 -17.14
CA LYS A 235 -0.88 24.83 -17.90
C LYS A 235 -1.70 23.85 -18.75
N PHE A 236 -1.07 22.80 -19.28
CA PHE A 236 -1.78 21.81 -20.08
C PHE A 236 -2.76 21.05 -19.19
N PHE A 237 -2.28 20.52 -18.05
CA PHE A 237 -3.14 19.79 -17.13
C PHE A 237 -4.24 20.70 -16.55
N GLU A 238 -3.90 21.92 -16.14
CA GLU A 238 -4.87 22.88 -15.60
C GLU A 238 -5.98 23.20 -16.60
N ASP A 239 -5.65 23.44 -17.87
CA ASP A 239 -6.63 23.68 -18.94
C ASP A 239 -7.56 22.47 -19.12
N LYS A 240 -7.00 21.25 -19.22
CA LYS A 240 -7.79 20.02 -19.41
C LYS A 240 -8.71 19.73 -18.23
N ILE A 241 -8.22 19.89 -17.01
CA ILE A 241 -9.01 19.64 -15.80
C ILE A 241 -10.12 20.67 -15.60
N ASN A 242 -9.85 21.96 -15.84
CA ASN A 242 -10.88 23.00 -15.76
C ASN A 242 -12.04 22.73 -16.72
N PHE A 243 -11.73 22.27 -17.93
CA PHE A 243 -12.75 21.87 -18.91
C PHE A 243 -13.54 20.65 -18.44
N LEU A 244 -12.87 19.59 -17.95
CA LEU A 244 -13.55 18.39 -17.44
C LEU A 244 -14.42 18.66 -16.19
N LEU A 245 -14.05 19.65 -15.37
CA LEU A 245 -14.84 20.12 -14.24
C LEU A 245 -16.04 20.98 -14.67
N GLY A 246 -16.04 21.51 -15.90
CA GLY A 246 -17.08 22.41 -16.41
C GLY A 246 -16.89 23.87 -15.97
N ILE A 247 -15.67 24.25 -15.60
CA ILE A 247 -15.30 25.64 -15.26
C ILE A 247 -15.13 26.47 -16.52
N THR A 248 -14.61 25.85 -17.58
CA THR A 248 -14.46 26.46 -18.90
C THR A 248 -15.31 25.70 -19.92
N ASP A 249 -15.96 26.44 -20.81
CA ASP A 249 -16.78 25.86 -21.89
C ASP A 249 -15.94 25.25 -23.03
N SER A 250 -14.64 25.57 -23.06
CA SER A 250 -13.70 25.11 -24.09
C SER A 250 -12.30 24.89 -23.50
N THR A 251 -11.47 24.16 -24.26
CA THR A 251 -10.07 23.81 -23.92
C THR A 251 -9.16 24.01 -25.13
N GLU A 252 -7.87 24.25 -24.88
CA GLU A 252 -6.87 24.34 -25.94
C GLU A 252 -6.81 23.05 -26.76
N GLN A 253 -6.82 23.17 -28.09
CA GLN A 253 -6.74 22.04 -29.02
C GLN A 253 -5.28 21.55 -29.19
N LYS A 254 -4.55 21.48 -28.09
CA LYS A 254 -3.15 21.05 -28.03
C LYS A 254 -3.05 19.59 -27.60
N ILE A 255 -2.40 18.77 -28.41
CA ILE A 255 -2.08 17.38 -28.08
C ILE A 255 -0.75 17.34 -27.33
N LEU A 256 -0.67 16.54 -26.26
CA LEU A 256 0.55 16.29 -25.52
C LEU A 256 0.70 14.78 -25.29
N ASP A 257 1.79 14.21 -25.77
CA ASP A 257 2.07 12.76 -25.81
C ASP A 257 3.32 12.36 -25.04
N ASN A 258 3.88 13.26 -24.23
CA ASN A 258 5.07 13.01 -23.40
C ASN A 258 4.87 11.98 -22.27
N ASN A 259 3.64 11.50 -22.07
CA ASN A 259 3.30 10.29 -21.35
C ASN A 259 1.87 9.87 -21.71
N LEU A 260 1.55 8.60 -21.44
CA LEU A 260 0.27 8.00 -21.81
C LEU A 260 -0.94 8.71 -21.18
N PHE A 261 -0.83 9.18 -19.94
CA PHE A 261 -1.94 9.89 -19.30
C PHE A 261 -2.20 11.26 -19.93
N ASN A 262 -1.16 12.02 -20.28
CA ASN A 262 -1.32 13.27 -21.00
C ASN A 262 -1.93 13.05 -22.39
N PHE A 263 -1.48 12.01 -23.09
CA PHE A 263 -2.07 11.64 -24.39
C PHE A 263 -3.56 11.28 -24.24
N TYR A 264 -3.87 10.50 -23.21
CA TYR A 264 -5.25 10.15 -22.87
C TYR A 264 -6.11 11.39 -22.57
N LEU A 265 -5.60 12.34 -21.76
CA LEU A 265 -6.30 13.61 -21.50
C LEU A 265 -6.53 14.41 -22.79
N SER A 266 -5.54 14.48 -23.69
CA SER A 266 -5.73 15.08 -25.01
C SER A 266 -6.86 14.40 -25.77
N HIS A 267 -6.88 13.07 -25.81
CA HIS A 267 -7.88 12.30 -26.53
C HIS A 267 -9.32 12.56 -26.06
N ILE A 268 -9.55 12.67 -24.75
CA ILE A 268 -10.91 12.84 -24.21
C ILE A 268 -11.40 14.29 -24.16
N THR A 269 -10.51 15.28 -24.33
CA THR A 269 -10.85 16.71 -24.22
C THR A 269 -10.83 17.44 -25.55
N ILE A 270 -10.31 16.83 -26.62
CA ILE A 270 -10.16 17.45 -27.94
C ILE A 270 -11.14 16.81 -28.91
N ASP A 271 -11.87 17.64 -29.64
CA ASP A 271 -12.77 17.17 -30.67
C ASP A 271 -11.99 16.76 -31.93
N ASN A 272 -12.38 15.64 -32.55
CA ASN A 272 -11.84 15.17 -33.84
C ASN A 272 -10.31 15.06 -33.89
N ILE A 273 -9.71 14.43 -32.88
CA ILE A 273 -8.25 14.26 -32.80
C ILE A 273 -7.68 13.60 -34.06
N GLN A 274 -6.80 14.32 -34.76
CA GLN A 274 -5.93 13.77 -35.79
C GLN A 274 -4.51 13.75 -35.22
N TYR A 275 -3.97 12.55 -35.03
CA TYR A 275 -2.66 12.35 -34.42
C TYR A 275 -1.83 11.39 -35.27
N GLU A 276 -0.64 11.85 -35.66
CA GLU A 276 0.38 11.03 -36.30
C GLU A 276 1.55 10.89 -35.32
N PRO A 277 1.90 9.66 -34.90
CA PRO A 277 3.07 9.41 -34.06
C PRO A 277 4.36 9.90 -34.72
N ASN A 278 5.34 10.30 -33.91
CA ASN A 278 6.66 10.73 -34.37
C ASN A 278 7.78 9.99 -33.59
N ASP A 279 9.04 10.25 -33.95
CA ASP A 279 10.20 9.59 -33.35
C ASP A 279 10.39 9.87 -31.84
N THR A 280 9.62 10.80 -31.27
CA THR A 280 9.62 11.15 -29.84
C THR A 280 8.37 10.65 -29.09
N THR A 281 7.48 9.91 -29.76
CA THR A 281 6.35 9.23 -29.13
C THR A 281 6.86 7.99 -28.37
N ASP A 282 6.79 8.05 -27.04
CA ASP A 282 7.15 6.95 -26.12
C ASP A 282 6.11 5.81 -26.09
#